data_AF-A0A432SBW9-F1
#
_entry.id   AF-A0A432SBW9-F1
#
_cell.length_a   1.000
_cell.length_b   1.000
_cell.length_c   1.000
_cell.angle_alpha   90.00
_cell.angle_beta   90.00
_cell.angle_gamma   90.00
#
_symmetry.space_group_name_H-M   'P 1'
#
loop_
_entity.id
_entity.type
_entity.pdbx_description
1 polymer ?
#
loop_
_entity_poly.entity_id
_entity_poly.type
_entity_poly.pdbx_seq_one_letter_code
_entity_poly.pdbx_strand_id
1 'polypeptide(L)'
;MNTIIMIFALPIGIFWLIREKRAMRAYEAIFSDFYEKVKADTHLSRQEKIKLLEEMLYKNHYTVTQKTDHTVRGEKKIFSIGWMFIGLGTLYIGLILYILWYLYFQKPHTVEFRID
;
A
#
# COMPACT_ATOMS: atom_id res chain seq x y z
N MET A 1 -8.41 23.55 -24.55
CA MET A 1 -8.90 22.28 -23.96
C MET A 1 -7.97 21.76 -22.85
N ASN A 2 -6.66 21.64 -23.09
CA ASN A 2 -5.68 21.19 -22.06
C ASN A 2 -5.66 22.03 -20.77
N THR A 3 -5.74 23.36 -20.86
CA THR A 3 -5.66 24.23 -19.66
C THR A 3 -6.83 24.04 -18.69
N ILE A 4 -8.03 23.80 -19.23
CA ILE A 4 -9.23 23.54 -18.43
C ILE A 4 -9.07 22.22 -17.67
N ILE A 5 -8.57 21.19 -18.34
CA ILE A 5 -8.31 19.87 -17.74
C ILE A 5 -7.30 19.99 -16.59
N MET A 6 -6.22 20.77 -16.76
CA MET A 6 -5.20 20.96 -15.72
C MET A 6 -5.73 21.66 -14.47
N ILE A 7 -6.59 22.68 -14.64
CA ILE A 7 -7.20 23.41 -13.52
C ILE A 7 -8.08 22.49 -12.67
N PHE A 8 -8.77 21.52 -13.27
CA PHE A 8 -9.58 20.55 -12.52
C PHE A 8 -8.77 19.33 -12.04
N ALA A 9 -7.67 18.97 -12.70
CA ALA A 9 -6.83 17.83 -12.30
C ALA A 9 -6.24 18.01 -10.90
N LEU A 10 -5.81 19.23 -10.55
CA LEU A 10 -5.18 19.51 -9.26
C LEU A 10 -6.15 19.34 -8.07
N PRO A 11 -7.35 19.94 -8.03
CA PRO A 11 -8.31 19.71 -6.94
C PRO A 11 -8.80 18.25 -6.89
N ILE A 12 -8.96 17.59 -8.05
CA ILE A 12 -9.29 16.14 -8.10
C ILE A 12 -8.16 15.31 -7.47
N GLY A 13 -6.90 15.62 -7.78
CA GLY A 13 -5.74 14.93 -7.22
C GLY A 13 -5.62 15.11 -5.71
N ILE A 14 -5.83 16.33 -5.19
CA ILE A 14 -5.85 16.60 -3.76
C ILE A 14 -6.98 15.80 -3.07
N PHE A 15 -8.18 15.79 -3.66
CA PHE A 15 -9.29 15.00 -3.14
C PHE A 15 -8.96 13.51 -3.06
N TRP A 16 -8.36 12.96 -4.13
CA TRP A 16 -7.90 11.58 -4.16
C TRP A 16 -6.82 11.28 -3.12
N LEU A 17 -5.84 12.17 -2.93
CA LEU A 17 -4.81 11.99 -1.90
C LEU A 17 -5.40 11.86 -0.50
N ILE A 18 -6.41 12.68 -0.16
CA ILE A 18 -7.08 12.61 1.14
C ILE A 18 -7.78 11.25 1.28
N ARG A 19 -8.43 10.77 0.23
CA ARG A 19 -9.09 9.45 0.23
C ARG A 19 -8.11 8.30 0.31
N GLU A 20 -7.02 8.33 -0.44
CA GLU A 20 -5.97 7.31 -0.38
C GLU A 20 -5.36 7.21 1.02
N LYS A 21 -5.09 8.36 1.66
CA LYS A 21 -4.57 8.37 3.03
C LYS A 21 -5.54 7.77 4.04
N ARG A 22 -6.85 7.99 3.87
CA ARG A 22 -7.89 7.37 4.71
C ARG A 22 -8.00 5.87 4.45
N ALA A 23 -8.00 5.47 3.18
CA ALA A 23 -8.07 4.06 2.79
C ALA A 23 -6.86 3.29 3.33
N MET A 24 -5.66 3.85 3.23
CA MET A 24 -4.43 3.23 3.75
C MET A 24 -4.51 2.96 5.26
N ARG A 25 -5.01 3.92 6.05
CA ARG A 25 -5.25 3.71 7.49
C ARG A 25 -6.27 2.62 7.77
N ALA A 26 -7.36 2.57 7.00
CA ALA A 26 -8.36 1.51 7.15
C ALA A 26 -7.80 0.14 6.79
N TYR A 27 -6.96 0.05 5.75
CA TYR A 27 -6.25 -1.18 5.40
C TYR A 27 -5.28 -1.61 6.50
N GLU A 28 -4.49 -0.70 7.05
CA GLU A 28 -3.60 -0.98 8.19
C GLU A 28 -4.38 -1.53 9.39
N ALA A 29 -5.55 -0.97 9.69
CA ALA A 29 -6.42 -1.50 10.75
C ALA A 29 -6.90 -2.93 10.46
N ILE A 30 -7.31 -3.23 9.22
CA ILE A 30 -7.71 -4.59 8.81
C ILE A 30 -6.56 -5.58 8.97
N PHE A 31 -5.34 -5.19 8.59
CA PHE A 31 -4.14 -6.03 8.77
C PHE A 31 -3.83 -6.26 10.25
N SER A 32 -3.94 -5.23 11.08
CA SER A 32 -3.75 -5.35 12.53
C SER A 32 -4.78 -6.28 13.16
N ASP A 33 -6.07 -6.08 12.87
CA ASP A 33 -7.16 -6.91 13.39
C ASP A 33 -7.03 -8.37 12.95
N PHE A 34 -6.66 -8.62 11.70
CA PHE A 34 -6.43 -9.98 11.20
C PHE A 34 -5.26 -10.64 11.92
N TYR A 35 -4.16 -9.91 12.07
CA TYR A 35 -2.99 -10.41 12.77
C TYR A 35 -3.28 -10.73 14.24
N GLU A 36 -4.03 -9.87 14.95
CA GLU A 36 -4.44 -10.14 16.33
C GLU A 36 -5.33 -11.38 16.43
N LYS A 37 -6.28 -11.56 15.50
CA LYS A 37 -7.12 -12.77 15.45
C LYS A 37 -6.30 -14.03 15.23
N VAL A 38 -5.37 -14.01 14.27
CA VAL A 38 -4.50 -15.17 13.98
C VAL A 38 -3.55 -15.44 15.15
N LYS A 39 -3.03 -14.40 15.81
CA LYS A 39 -2.17 -14.56 16.99
C LYS A 39 -2.91 -15.17 18.16
N ALA A 40 -4.12 -14.68 18.46
CA ALA A 40 -4.96 -15.12 19.58
C ALA A 40 -5.55 -16.53 19.42
N ASP A 41 -5.63 -17.04 18.19
CA ASP A 41 -6.16 -18.38 17.94
C ASP A 41 -5.21 -19.47 18.50
N THR A 42 -5.64 -20.21 19.52
CA THR A 42 -4.86 -21.28 20.14
C THR A 42 -5.00 -22.63 19.44
N HIS A 43 -5.95 -22.76 18.51
CA HIS A 43 -6.17 -23.99 17.76
C HIS A 43 -5.23 -24.13 16.55
N LEU A 44 -4.68 -23.01 16.07
CA LEU A 44 -3.75 -23.00 14.94
C LEU A 44 -2.31 -23.24 15.40
N SER A 45 -1.63 -24.15 14.71
CA SER A 45 -0.19 -24.31 14.83
C SER A 45 0.54 -23.09 14.29
N ARG A 46 1.78 -22.87 14.75
CA ARG A 46 2.61 -21.72 14.30
C ARG A 46 2.77 -21.67 12.78
N GLN A 47 2.93 -22.83 12.13
CA GLN A 47 3.05 -22.92 10.67
C GLN A 47 1.75 -22.52 9.95
N GLU A 48 0.59 -22.90 10.49
CA GLU A 48 -0.71 -22.52 9.92
C GLU A 48 -0.97 -21.02 10.05
N LYS A 49 -0.59 -20.41 11.19
CA LYS A 49 -0.68 -18.96 11.38
C LYS A 49 0.16 -18.20 10.36
N ILE A 50 1.39 -18.65 10.13
CA ILE A 50 2.28 -18.06 9.11
C ILE A 50 1.68 -18.19 7.71
N LYS A 51 1.13 -19.36 7.38
CA LYS A 51 0.49 -19.59 6.08
C LYS A 51 -0.73 -18.69 5.88
N LEU A 52 -1.55 -18.47 6.90
CA LEU A 52 -2.70 -17.56 6.85
C LEU A 52 -2.29 -16.10 6.64
N LEU A 53 -1.24 -15.65 7.32
CA LEU A 53 -0.69 -14.30 7.15
C LEU A 53 -0.10 -14.12 5.75
N GLU A 54 0.59 -15.13 5.23
CA GLU A 54 1.11 -15.16 3.86
C GLU A 54 -0.02 -15.11 2.83
N GLU A 55 -1.08 -15.92 2.98
CA GLU A 55 -2.26 -15.88 2.11
C GLU A 55 -2.94 -14.51 2.13
N MET A 56 -2.99 -13.85 3.30
CA MET A 56 -3.53 -12.49 3.40
C MET A 56 -2.68 -11.49 2.59
N LEU A 57 -1.34 -11.58 2.68
CA LEU A 57 -0.44 -10.73 1.92
C LEU A 57 -0.60 -10.96 0.41
N TYR A 58 -0.69 -12.22 -0.03
CA TYR A 58 -0.94 -12.54 -1.45
C TYR A 58 -2.28 -12.02 -1.94
N LYS A 59 -3.37 -12.20 -1.18
CA LYS A 59 -4.71 -11.68 -1.53
C LYS A 59 -4.72 -10.15 -1.69
N ASN A 60 -3.83 -9.44 -1.00
CA ASN A 60 -3.69 -7.99 -1.08
C ASN A 60 -2.61 -7.52 -2.08
N HIS A 61 -2.07 -8.43 -2.89
CA HIS A 61 -1.02 -8.18 -3.89
C HIS A 61 0.27 -7.63 -3.27
N TYR A 62 0.65 -8.11 -2.08
CA TYR A 62 1.99 -7.91 -1.55
C TYR A 62 2.92 -9.01 -2.07
N THR A 63 4.16 -8.63 -2.36
CA THR A 63 5.23 -9.58 -2.64
C THR A 63 5.87 -9.99 -1.32
N VAL A 64 5.86 -11.28 -0.99
CA VAL A 64 6.53 -11.79 0.21
C VAL A 64 8.03 -11.72 -0.02
N THR A 65 8.74 -10.86 0.73
CA THR A 65 10.20 -10.67 0.59
C THR A 65 10.98 -11.46 1.63
N GLN A 66 10.36 -11.79 2.76
CA GLN A 66 10.98 -12.58 3.81
C GLN A 66 9.95 -13.50 4.46
N LYS A 67 10.31 -14.77 4.61
CA LYS A 67 9.54 -15.79 5.31
C LYS A 67 10.48 -16.61 6.19
N THR A 68 10.20 -16.65 7.48
CA THR A 68 10.86 -17.52 8.45
C THR A 68 9.81 -18.25 9.28
N ASP A 69 10.20 -19.13 10.18
CA ASP A 69 9.29 -19.84 11.09
C ASP A 69 8.60 -18.93 12.12
N HIS A 70 8.99 -17.65 12.16
CA HIS A 70 8.47 -16.66 13.11
C HIS A 70 8.05 -15.35 12.45
N THR A 71 8.45 -15.10 11.20
CA THR A 71 8.24 -13.81 10.57
C THR A 71 7.76 -13.94 9.14
N VAL A 72 6.81 -13.10 8.77
CA VAL A 72 6.35 -12.94 7.38
C VAL A 72 6.40 -11.45 7.05
N ARG A 73 7.13 -11.10 6.00
CA ARG A 73 7.27 -9.74 5.51
C ARG A 73 6.77 -9.64 4.08
N GLY A 74 5.82 -8.73 3.87
CA GLY A 74 5.28 -8.40 2.56
C GLY A 74 5.64 -6.97 2.16
N GLU A 75 5.96 -6.76 0.90
CA GLU A 75 6.25 -5.44 0.32
C GLU A 75 5.35 -5.13 -0.87
N LYS A 76 4.91 -3.88 -0.98
CA LYS A 76 4.09 -3.39 -2.10
C LYS A 76 4.42 -1.94 -2.43
N LYS A 77 4.76 -1.66 -3.68
CA LYS A 77 4.85 -0.26 -4.16
C LYS A 77 3.44 0.27 -4.46
N ILE A 78 2.97 1.20 -3.63
CA ILE A 78 1.64 1.78 -3.79
C ILE A 78 1.71 2.92 -4.79
N PHE A 79 1.05 2.76 -5.93
CA PHE A 79 0.85 3.85 -6.88
C PHE A 79 -0.25 4.79 -6.35
N SER A 80 0.03 6.09 -6.33
CA SER A 80 -0.92 7.11 -5.87
C SER A 80 -1.54 7.80 -7.07
N ILE A 81 -2.82 7.54 -7.27
CA ILE A 81 -3.65 8.20 -8.27
C ILE A 81 -3.74 9.70 -7.94
N GLY A 82 -3.80 10.05 -6.65
CA GLY A 82 -3.79 11.44 -6.21
C GLY A 82 -2.53 12.20 -6.65
N TRP A 83 -1.34 11.63 -6.44
CA TRP A 83 -0.09 12.24 -6.89
C TRP A 83 0.02 12.30 -8.41
N MET A 84 -0.49 11.31 -9.13
CA MET A 84 -0.56 11.34 -10.59
C MET A 84 -1.38 12.52 -11.11
N PHE A 85 -2.56 12.77 -10.53
CA PHE A 85 -3.41 13.90 -10.92
C PHE A 85 -2.82 15.27 -10.52
N ILE A 86 -2.12 15.35 -9.40
CA ILE A 86 -1.37 16.57 -9.02
C ILE A 86 -0.22 16.82 -10.00
N GLY A 87 0.49 15.76 -10.40
CA GLY A 87 1.52 15.84 -11.43
C GLY A 87 0.95 16.32 -12.77
N LEU A 88 -0.22 15.84 -13.18
CA LEU A 88 -0.93 16.32 -14.38
C LEU A 88 -1.39 17.78 -14.26
N GLY A 89 -1.84 18.20 -13.08
CA GLY A 89 -2.27 19.58 -12.82
C GLY A 89 -1.13 20.60 -12.80
N THR A 90 0.10 20.16 -12.50
CA THR A 90 1.32 20.99 -12.48
C THR A 90 2.11 20.92 -13.81
N LEU A 91 1.40 20.70 -14.93
CA LEU A 91 1.92 20.46 -16.30
C LEU A 91 2.48 19.04 -16.52
N TYR A 92 2.61 18.62 -17.78
CA TYR A 92 3.14 17.29 -18.14
C TYR A 92 4.49 16.95 -17.49
N ILE A 93 5.32 17.96 -17.18
CA ILE A 93 6.59 17.80 -16.48
C ILE A 93 6.38 17.24 -15.07
N GLY A 94 5.35 17.70 -14.35
CA GLY A 94 5.01 17.21 -13.01
C GLY A 94 4.67 15.72 -13.01
N LEU A 95 3.95 15.25 -14.03
CA LEU A 95 3.67 13.82 -14.21
C LEU A 95 4.94 13.01 -14.47
N ILE A 96 5.82 13.49 -15.36
CA ILE A 96 7.09 12.81 -15.66
C ILE A 96 7.95 12.71 -14.40
N LEU A 97 8.07 13.80 -13.63
CA LEU A 97 8.78 13.80 -12.36
C LEU A 97 8.17 12.82 -11.35
N TYR A 98 6.84 12.75 -11.26
CA TYR A 98 6.17 11.78 -10.40
C TYR A 98 6.46 10.33 -10.81
N ILE A 99 6.41 10.01 -12.10
CA ILE A 99 6.71 8.66 -12.59
C ILE A 99 8.17 8.29 -12.30
N LEU A 100 9.12 9.18 -12.57
CA LEU A 100 10.53 8.96 -12.25
C LEU A 100 10.72 8.76 -10.74
N TRP A 101 10.06 9.59 -9.93
CA TRP A 101 10.11 9.45 -8.48
C TRP A 101 9.52 8.10 -8.01
N TYR A 102 8.38 7.68 -8.57
CA TYR A 102 7.74 6.38 -8.28
C TYR A 102 8.65 5.19 -8.61
N LEU A 103 9.31 5.23 -9.77
CA LEU A 103 10.16 4.14 -10.24
C LEU A 103 11.44 4.02 -9.41
N TYR A 104 12.15 5.15 -9.19
CA TYR A 104 13.50 5.14 -8.64
C TYR A 104 13.57 5.42 -7.13
N PHE A 105 12.71 6.27 -6.59
CA PHE A 105 12.84 6.79 -5.22
C PHE A 105 11.77 6.28 -4.27
N GLN A 106 10.57 5.96 -4.75
CA GLN A 106 9.50 5.52 -3.87
C GLN A 106 9.81 4.14 -3.27
N LYS A 107 10.02 4.15 -1.95
CA LYS A 107 10.20 2.93 -1.17
C LYS A 107 8.89 2.13 -1.11
N PRO A 108 8.94 0.79 -1.23
CA PRO A 108 7.76 -0.03 -1.07
C PRO A 108 7.21 0.07 0.35
N HIS A 109 5.89 0.06 0.47
CA HIS A 109 5.23 -0.10 1.75
C HIS A 109 5.48 -1.53 2.25
N THR A 110 5.98 -1.65 3.47
CA THR A 110 6.38 -2.92 4.07
C THR A 110 5.47 -3.23 5.24
N VAL A 111 4.96 -4.46 5.29
CA VAL A 111 4.20 -5.00 6.42
C VAL A 111 4.96 -6.20 6.96
N GLU A 112 5.22 -6.22 8.26
CA GLU A 112 5.94 -7.29 8.94
C GLU A 112 5.08 -7.85 10.08
N PHE A 113 4.86 -9.16 10.07
CA PHE A 113 4.19 -9.89 11.13
C PHE A 113 5.18 -10.80 11.86
N ARG A 114 5.19 -10.78 13.20
CA ARG A 114 6.07 -11.61 14.04
C ARG A 114 5.28 -12.48 15.00
N ILE A 115 5.38 -13.80 14.87
CA ILE A 115 4.73 -14.75 15.76
C ILE A 115 5.75 -15.24 16.79
N ASP A 116 5.64 -14.69 18.01
CA ASP A 116 6.33 -15.21 19.20
C ASP A 116 5.71 -16.54 19.65
#